data_AF-A0A1I5HXL1-F1
#
_entry.id   AF-A0A1I5HXL1-F1
#
_cell.length_a   1.000
_cell.length_b   1.000
_cell.length_c   1.000
_cell.angle_alpha   90.00
_cell.angle_beta   90.00
_cell.angle_gamma   90.00
#
_symmetry.space_group_name_H-M   'P 1'
#
loop_
_entity.id
_entity.type
_entity.pdbx_description
1 polymer ?
#
loop_
_entity_poly.entity_id
_entity_poly.type
_entity_poly.pdbx_seq_one_letter_code
_entity_poly.pdbx_strand_id
1 'polypeptide(L)'
;MLSHAENLLNKFDEAANLFVNSIYTEFIFSIKDVDRRKNENTFQLWTKKYTDKLRQILEGKALEYIAINRNLPTIDWFHKKLVYMIRVHIQEFSYRAEYA
;
A
#
# COMPACT_ATOMS: atom_id res chain seq x y z
N MET A 1 0.35 25.94 -8.67
CA MET A 1 -0.77 25.64 -7.75
C MET A 1 -1.32 24.30 -8.19
N LEU A 2 -1.30 23.27 -7.34
CA LEU A 2 -1.83 21.94 -7.72
C LEU A 2 -3.35 21.99 -7.83
N SER A 3 -3.90 21.29 -8.81
CA SER A 3 -5.34 21.08 -8.92
C SER A 3 -5.88 20.37 -7.67
N HIS A 4 -7.17 20.54 -7.39
CA HIS A 4 -7.80 19.87 -6.25
C HIS A 4 -7.60 18.35 -6.26
N ALA A 5 -7.70 17.71 -7.44
CA ALA A 5 -7.48 16.28 -7.60
C ALA A 5 -6.02 15.87 -7.31
N GLU A 6 -5.03 16.66 -7.72
CA GLU A 6 -3.62 16.40 -7.39
C GLU A 6 -3.35 16.53 -5.90
N ASN A 7 -3.96 17.51 -5.21
CA ASN A 7 -3.86 17.62 -3.75
C ASN A 7 -4.45 16.40 -3.03
N LEU A 8 -5.54 15.84 -3.55
CA LEU A 8 -6.13 14.61 -3.01
C LEU A 8 -5.20 13.41 -3.24
N LEU A 9 -4.58 13.30 -4.42
CA LEU A 9 -3.62 12.23 -4.69
C LEU A 9 -2.40 12.33 -3.77
N ASN A 10 -1.87 13.54 -3.53
CA ASN A 10 -0.74 13.72 -2.61
C ASN A 10 -1.09 13.30 -1.17
N LYS A 11 -2.27 13.68 -0.68
CA LYS A 11 -2.74 13.25 0.65
C LYS A 11 -2.91 11.73 0.74
N PHE A 12 -3.40 11.11 -0.34
CA PHE A 12 -3.47 9.65 -0.42
C PHE A 12 -2.07 9.03 -0.38
N ASP A 13 -1.09 9.61 -1.10
CA ASP A 13 0.29 9.14 -1.11
C ASP A 13 0.94 9.18 0.27
N GLU A 14 0.79 10.30 0.98
CA GLU A 14 1.29 10.47 2.34
C GLU A 14 0.69 9.43 3.28
N ALA A 15 -0.62 9.22 3.22
CA ALA A 15 -1.30 8.20 4.01
C ALA A 15 -0.83 6.78 3.64
N ALA A 16 -0.69 6.49 2.36
CA ALA A 16 -0.22 5.19 1.87
C ALA A 16 1.20 4.88 2.36
N ASN A 17 2.11 5.86 2.30
CA ASN A 17 3.46 5.74 2.83
C ASN A 17 3.48 5.40 4.33
N LEU A 18 2.62 6.04 5.13
CA LEU A 18 2.49 5.73 6.56
C LEU A 18 2.00 4.30 6.78
N PHE A 19 1.02 3.83 5.99
CA PHE A 19 0.57 2.44 6.05
C PHE A 19 1.66 1.45 5.65
N VAL A 20 2.41 1.71 4.57
CA VAL A 20 3.55 0.87 4.15
C VAL A 20 4.55 0.72 5.30
N ASN A 21 4.96 1.83 5.92
CA ASN A 21 5.94 1.80 7.01
C ASN A 21 5.42 1.05 8.25
N SER A 22 4.16 1.27 8.63
CA SER A 22 3.55 0.57 9.76
C SER A 22 3.44 -0.93 9.51
N ILE A 23 2.96 -1.33 8.33
CA ILE A 23 2.77 -2.72 7.95
C ILE A 23 4.12 -3.43 7.80
N TYR A 24 5.13 -2.76 7.25
CA TYR A 24 6.49 -3.26 7.17
C TYR A 24 7.09 -3.51 8.56
N THR A 25 6.87 -2.60 9.50
CA THR A 25 7.32 -2.78 10.88
C THR A 25 6.71 -4.05 11.51
N GLU A 26 5.40 -4.25 11.36
CA GLU A 26 4.73 -5.48 11.83
C GLU A 26 5.26 -6.74 11.15
N PHE A 27 5.55 -6.67 9.84
CA PHE A 27 6.13 -7.76 9.09
C PHE A 27 7.50 -8.16 9.63
N ILE A 28 8.42 -7.21 9.83
CA ILE A 28 9.76 -7.45 10.39
C ILE A 28 9.66 -8.14 11.76
N PHE A 29 8.77 -7.66 12.64
CA PHE A 29 8.57 -8.32 13.93
C PHE A 29 8.06 -9.75 13.81
N SER A 30 7.27 -10.05 12.79
CA SER A 30 6.70 -11.39 12.55
C SER A 30 7.72 -12.38 11.99
N ILE A 31 8.74 -11.89 11.29
CA ILE A 31 9.78 -12.72 10.68
C ILE A 31 11.10 -12.73 11.48
N LYS A 32 11.19 -12.00 12.59
CA LYS A 32 12.44 -11.80 13.35
C LYS A 32 13.19 -13.09 13.73
N ASP A 33 12.45 -14.18 13.98
CA ASP A 33 12.98 -15.49 14.38
C ASP A 33 12.92 -16.53 13.24
N VAL A 34 12.55 -16.10 12.03
CA VAL A 34 12.44 -16.98 10.86
C VAL A 34 13.80 -17.07 10.17
N ASP A 35 14.47 -18.21 10.34
CA ASP A 35 15.64 -18.55 9.52
C ASP A 35 15.20 -18.83 8.09
N ARG A 36 15.35 -17.85 7.20
CA ARG A 36 14.92 -17.91 5.80
C ARG A 36 15.54 -19.10 5.03
N ARG A 37 16.78 -19.49 5.36
CA ARG A 37 17.45 -20.63 4.70
C ARG A 37 16.79 -21.96 5.02
N LYS A 38 16.07 -22.04 6.13
CA LYS A 38 15.39 -23.26 6.60
C LYS A 38 13.88 -23.20 6.39
N ASN A 39 13.30 -22.01 6.39
CA ASN A 39 11.85 -21.79 6.44
C ASN A 39 11.36 -20.79 5.37
N GLU A 40 11.87 -20.89 4.14
CA GLU A 40 11.47 -20.02 3.02
C GLU A 40 9.95 -20.01 2.81
N ASN A 41 9.26 -21.15 2.93
CA ASN A 41 7.81 -21.21 2.83
C ASN A 41 7.09 -20.34 3.88
N THR A 42 7.60 -20.35 5.11
CA THR A 42 7.04 -19.53 6.21
C THR A 42 7.29 -18.05 5.93
N PHE A 43 8.47 -17.69 5.45
CA PHE A 43 8.80 -16.33 5.04
C PHE A 43 7.85 -15.85 3.93
N GLN A 44 7.69 -16.63 2.85
CA GLN A 44 6.78 -16.31 1.75
C GLN A 44 5.31 -16.19 2.20
N LEU A 45 4.88 -17.03 3.16
CA LEU A 45 3.54 -16.94 3.74
C LEU A 45 3.33 -15.61 4.48
N TRP A 46 4.32 -15.17 5.27
CA TRP A 46 4.27 -13.88 5.95
C TRP A 46 4.30 -12.71 4.97
N THR A 47 5.18 -12.76 3.96
CA THR A 47 5.24 -11.74 2.91
C THR A 47 3.90 -11.62 2.21
N LYS A 48 3.30 -12.73 1.78
CA LYS A 48 1.96 -12.73 1.16
C LYS A 48 0.89 -12.15 2.09
N LYS A 49 0.85 -12.60 3.34
CA LYS A 49 -0.13 -12.13 4.34
C LYS A 49 -0.08 -10.61 4.51
N TYR A 50 1.12 -10.05 4.65
CA TYR A 50 1.28 -8.61 4.87
C TYR A 50 1.11 -7.78 3.60
N THR A 51 1.50 -8.31 2.44
CA THR A 51 1.17 -7.70 1.14
C THR A 51 -0.34 -7.63 0.90
N ASP A 52 -1.07 -8.70 1.21
CA ASP A 52 -2.53 -8.73 1.07
C ASP A 52 -3.21 -7.79 2.08
N LYS A 53 -2.71 -7.73 3.33
CA LYS A 53 -3.17 -6.75 4.34
C LYS A 53 -2.98 -5.31 3.86
N LEU A 54 -1.81 -4.97 3.32
CA LEU A 54 -1.53 -3.64 2.77
C LEU A 54 -2.48 -3.32 1.62
N ARG A 55 -2.64 -4.25 0.66
CA ARG A 55 -3.56 -4.07 -0.47
C ARG A 55 -4.97 -3.72 -0.01
N GLN A 56 -5.53 -4.50 0.92
CA GLN A 56 -6.88 -4.28 1.43
C GLN A 56 -7.04 -2.90 2.09
N ILE A 57 -6.06 -2.46 2.88
CA ILE A 57 -6.08 -1.15 3.54
C ILE A 57 -6.07 -0.03 2.48
N LEU A 58 -5.18 -0.11 1.49
CA LEU A 58 -5.04 0.92 0.48
C LEU A 58 -6.26 0.98 -0.47
N GLU A 59 -6.80 -0.17 -0.85
CA GLU A 59 -8.04 -0.25 -1.65
C GLU A 59 -9.23 0.32 -0.87
N GLY A 60 -9.36 -0.02 0.42
CA GLY A 60 -10.39 0.55 1.30
C GLY A 60 -10.28 2.08 1.41
N LYS A 61 -9.06 2.60 1.60
CA LYS A 61 -8.80 4.05 1.64
C LYS A 61 -9.09 4.73 0.30
N ALA A 62 -8.73 4.10 -0.82
CA ALA A 62 -9.04 4.65 -2.14
C ALA A 62 -10.56 4.73 -2.37
N LEU A 63 -11.33 3.72 -1.94
CA LEU A 63 -12.79 3.76 -2.00
C LEU A 63 -13.38 4.90 -1.15
N GLU A 64 -12.84 5.15 0.04
CA GLU A 64 -13.23 6.32 0.85
C GLU A 64 -12.98 7.64 0.10
N TYR A 65 -11.79 7.81 -0.49
CA TYR A 65 -11.44 9.00 -1.26
C TYR A 65 -12.36 9.20 -2.47
N ILE A 66 -12.66 8.13 -3.21
CA ILE A 66 -13.59 8.17 -4.34
C ILE A 66 -15.00 8.53 -3.86
N ALA A 67 -15.46 7.92 -2.77
CA ALA A 67 -16.80 8.13 -2.25
C ALA A 67 -17.04 9.57 -1.76
N ILE A 68 -16.02 10.19 -1.14
CA ILE A 68 -16.08 11.58 -0.66
C ILE A 68 -16.01 12.58 -1.83
N ASN A 69 -15.32 12.23 -2.91
CA ASN A 69 -15.02 13.14 -4.02
C ASN A 69 -15.72 12.74 -5.34
N ARG A 70 -16.93 12.15 -5.28
CA ARG A 70 -17.69 11.66 -6.45
C ARG A 70 -17.96 12.73 -7.52
N ASN A 71 -18.01 14.00 -7.12
CA ASN A 71 -18.30 15.13 -8.00
C ASN A 71 -17.06 15.68 -8.73
N LEU A 72 -15.89 15.03 -8.60
CA LEU A 72 -14.70 15.41 -9.35
C LEU A 72 -14.97 15.29 -10.86
N PRO A 73 -14.82 16.37 -11.65
CA PRO A 73 -14.97 16.29 -13.11
C PRO A 73 -14.01 15.28 -13.76
N THR A 74 -12.90 14.97 -13.09
CA THR A 74 -11.85 14.04 -13.53
C THR A 74 -11.86 12.73 -12.75
N ILE A 75 -13.01 12.28 -12.24
CA ILE A 75 -13.12 11.10 -11.36
C ILE A 75 -12.51 9.83 -11.96
N ASP A 76 -12.68 9.58 -13.26
CA ASP A 76 -12.11 8.41 -13.92
C ASP A 76 -10.57 8.44 -13.95
N TRP A 77 -10.00 9.61 -14.20
CA TRP A 77 -8.55 9.81 -14.14
C TRP A 77 -8.05 9.65 -12.71
N PHE A 78 -8.76 10.22 -11.74
CA PHE A 78 -8.43 10.12 -10.33
C PHE A 78 -8.43 8.67 -9.84
N HIS A 79 -9.45 7.89 -10.20
CA HIS A 79 -9.52 6.47 -9.88
C HIS A 79 -8.35 5.69 -10.50
N LYS A 80 -8.02 5.91 -11.78
CA LYS A 80 -6.86 5.28 -12.43
C LYS A 80 -5.55 5.63 -11.71
N LYS A 81 -5.40 6.88 -11.25
CA LYS A 81 -4.22 7.31 -10.49
C LYS A 81 -4.14 6.63 -9.12
N LEU A 82 -5.24 6.52 -8.39
CA LEU A 82 -5.27 5.76 -7.14
C LEU A 82 -4.86 4.30 -7.35
N VAL A 83 -5.41 3.61 -8.35
CA VAL A 83 -5.04 2.23 -8.67
C VAL A 83 -3.55 2.10 -8.99
N TYR A 84 -3.00 3.04 -9.74
CA TYR A 84 -1.56 3.08 -10.02
C TYR A 84 -0.73 3.25 -8.75
N MET A 85 -1.08 4.20 -7.89
CA MET A 85 -0.35 4.47 -6.64
C MET A 85 -0.41 3.28 -5.67
N ILE A 86 -1.58 2.63 -5.54
CA ILE A 86 -1.71 1.40 -4.75
C ILE A 86 -0.71 0.33 -5.24
N ARG A 87 -0.58 0.15 -6.56
CA ARG A 87 0.38 -0.81 -7.13
C ARG A 87 1.83 -0.44 -6.79
N VAL A 88 2.17 0.84 -6.87
CA VAL A 88 3.52 1.32 -6.52
C VAL A 88 3.84 1.03 -5.04
N HIS A 89 2.94 1.36 -4.12
CA HIS A 89 3.12 1.10 -2.68
C HIS A 89 3.22 -0.39 -2.35
N ILE A 90 2.44 -1.24 -3.04
CA ILE A 90 2.54 -2.70 -2.92
C ILE A 90 3.88 -3.22 -3.43
N GLN A 91 4.37 -2.70 -4.56
CA GLN A 91 5.67 -3.07 -5.12
C GLN A 91 6.81 -2.65 -4.20
N GLU A 92 6.73 -1.45 -3.62
CA GLU A 92 7.68 -0.96 -2.63
C GLU A 92 7.72 -1.86 -1.40
N PHE A 93 6.56 -2.22 -0.83
CA PHE A 93 6.50 -3.17 0.27
C PHE A 93 7.13 -4.51 -0.09
N SER A 94 6.79 -5.05 -1.27
CA SER A 94 7.31 -6.34 -1.73
C SER A 94 8.82 -6.32 -1.90
N TYR A 95 9.36 -5.21 -2.45
CA TYR A 95 10.79 -4.99 -2.57
C TYR A 95 11.45 -4.96 -1.19
N ARG A 96 10.94 -4.15 -0.26
CA ARG A 96 11.50 -4.08 1.11
C ARG A 96 11.44 -5.45 1.81
N ALA A 97 10.33 -6.18 1.66
CA ALA A 97 10.15 -7.49 2.25
C ALA A 97 11.15 -8.52 1.70
N GLU A 98 11.49 -8.48 0.41
CA GLU A 98 12.44 -9.40 -0.21
C GLU A 98 13.87 -9.27 0.36
N TYR A 99 14.24 -8.06 0.80
CA TYR A 99 15.55 -7.74 1.37
C TYR A 99 15.56 -7.60 2.91
N ALA A 100 14.48 -8.06 3.56
CA ALA A 100 14.35 -8.06 5.01
C ALA A 100 15.14 -9.19 5.69
#